data_AF-A0A5F2GFY4-F1
#
_entry.id   AF-A0A5F2GFY4-F1
#
_cell.length_a   1.000
_cell.length_b   1.000
_cell.length_c   1.000
_cell.angle_alpha   90.00
_cell.angle_beta   90.00
_cell.angle_gamma   90.00
#
_symmetry.space_group_name_H-M   'P 1'
#
loop_
_entity.id
_entity.type
_entity.pdbx_description
1 polymer ?
#
loop_
_entity_poly.entity_id
_entity_poly.type
_entity_poly.pdbx_seq_one_letter_code
_entity_poly.pdbx_strand_id
1 'polypeptide(L)' 'SVVGRDKASMTKMRYSETLLGWEGVWTYEDLNKYLLEPMVTTPGVYMEMPGVPDEAERVNVIAYLRTLSDKPSPLP' A
#
# COMPACT_ATOMS: atom_id res chain seq x y z
N SER A 1 -0.26 -12.13 0.54
CA SER A 1 0.77 -11.08 0.63
C SER A 1 0.24 -9.74 0.13
N VAL A 2 0.82 -8.62 0.57
CA VAL A 2 0.46 -7.25 0.12
C VAL A 2 1.46 -6.74 -0.91
N VAL A 3 2.76 -6.78 -0.59
CA VAL A 3 3.84 -6.34 -1.50
C VAL A 3 3.80 -7.17 -2.78
N GLY A 4 3.75 -6.50 -3.93
CA GLY A 4 3.68 -7.11 -5.26
C GLY A 4 2.31 -7.64 -5.67
N ARG A 5 1.27 -7.51 -4.84
CA ARG A 5 -0.11 -7.87 -5.21
C ARG A 5 -0.74 -6.76 -6.05
N ASP A 6 -1.58 -7.11 -7.01
CA ASP A 6 -2.43 -6.16 -7.74
C ASP A 6 -3.23 -5.28 -6.77
N LYS A 7 -3.24 -3.97 -7.05
CA LYS A 7 -4.05 -3.00 -6.31
C LYS A 7 -5.54 -3.32 -6.52
N ALA A 8 -6.34 -3.03 -5.49
CA ALA A 8 -7.79 -3.26 -5.50
C ALA A 8 -8.27 -4.68 -5.92
N SER A 9 -7.48 -5.73 -5.66
CA SER A 9 -7.73 -7.08 -6.21
C SER A 9 -8.52 -8.05 -5.33
N MET A 10 -8.87 -7.69 -4.07
CA MET A 10 -9.61 -8.61 -3.19
C MET A 10 -11.09 -8.64 -3.55
N THR A 11 -11.60 -9.83 -3.91
CA THR A 11 -12.94 -10.07 -4.47
C THR A 11 -14.13 -9.81 -3.53
N LYS A 12 -13.90 -9.33 -2.30
CA LYS A 12 -14.95 -9.04 -1.31
C LYS A 12 -14.76 -7.70 -0.59
N MET A 13 -13.87 -6.85 -1.10
CA MET A 13 -13.64 -5.52 -0.53
C MET A 13 -14.32 -4.46 -1.38
N ARG A 14 -15.03 -3.52 -0.73
CA ARG A 14 -15.51 -2.32 -1.42
C ARG A 14 -14.37 -1.31 -1.48
N TYR A 15 -13.80 -1.14 -2.67
CA TYR A 15 -12.77 -0.15 -2.93
C TYR A 15 -13.40 1.18 -3.35
N SER A 16 -12.70 2.29 -3.07
CA SER A 16 -12.98 3.60 -3.65
C SER A 16 -12.72 3.60 -5.15
N GLU A 17 -13.44 4.42 -5.90
CA GLU A 17 -13.20 4.62 -7.34
C GLU A 17 -11.76 5.05 -7.61
N THR A 18 -11.20 5.94 -6.77
CA THR A 18 -9.79 6.34 -6.85
C THR A 18 -8.84 5.14 -6.82
N LEU A 19 -9.01 4.23 -5.85
CA LEU A 19 -8.13 3.07 -5.72
C LEU A 19 -8.36 2.04 -6.82
N LEU A 20 -9.59 1.89 -7.32
CA LEU A 20 -9.89 1.04 -8.48
C LEU A 20 -9.23 1.57 -9.77
N GLY A 21 -9.16 2.89 -9.93
CA GLY A 21 -8.47 3.52 -11.05
C GLY A 21 -6.94 3.55 -10.92
N TRP A 22 -6.39 3.22 -9.75
CA TRP A 22 -4.94 3.11 -9.56
C TRP A 22 -4.46 1.71 -9.92
N GLU A 23 -4.15 1.51 -11.19
CA GLU A 23 -3.76 0.22 -11.74
C GLU A 23 -2.36 -0.26 -11.27
N GLY A 24 -2.06 -1.53 -11.56
CA GLY A 24 -0.77 -2.17 -11.29
C GLY A 24 -0.68 -2.83 -9.91
N VAL A 25 0.54 -3.11 -9.47
CA VAL A 25 0.84 -3.83 -8.21
C VAL A 25 1.26 -2.88 -7.09
N TRP A 26 1.15 -3.31 -5.84
CA TRP A 26 1.73 -2.62 -4.69
C TRP A 26 3.25 -2.75 -4.68
N THR A 27 3.95 -1.79 -5.28
CA THR A 27 5.41 -1.65 -5.21
C THR A 27 5.84 -1.10 -3.83
N TYR A 28 7.13 -1.18 -3.50
CA TYR A 28 7.65 -0.53 -2.28
C TYR A 28 7.45 0.98 -2.31
N GLU A 29 7.65 1.61 -3.47
CA GLU A 29 7.44 3.04 -3.67
C GLU A 29 5.97 3.43 -3.48
N ASP A 30 5.05 2.69 -4.09
CA ASP A 30 3.62 2.93 -3.95
C ASP A 30 3.16 2.76 -2.50
N LEU A 31 3.65 1.73 -1.79
CA LEU A 31 3.35 1.54 -0.38
C LEU A 31 3.94 2.65 0.50
N ASN A 32 5.18 3.07 0.22
CA ASN A 32 5.83 4.16 0.94
C ASN A 32 5.07 5.47 0.78
N LYS A 33 4.62 5.77 -0.45
CA LYS A 33 3.79 6.94 -0.73
C LYS A 33 2.41 6.82 -0.08
N TYR A 34 1.72 5.69 -0.26
CA TYR A 34 0.35 5.52 0.22
C TYR A 34 0.27 5.54 1.75
N LEU A 35 1.21 4.89 2.43
CA LEU A 35 1.25 4.85 3.90
C LEU A 35 1.72 6.15 4.52
N LEU A 36 2.35 7.07 3.78
CA LEU A 36 2.76 8.38 4.30
C LEU A 36 1.53 9.18 4.72
N GLU A 37 0.56 9.32 3.82
CA GLU A 37 -0.72 9.99 4.07
C GLU A 37 -1.71 9.65 2.94
N PRO A 38 -2.57 8.63 3.10
CA PRO A 38 -3.41 8.13 2.00
C PRO A 38 -4.31 9.19 1.38
N MET A 39 -4.95 10.01 2.21
CA MET A 39 -5.92 11.02 1.76
C MET A 39 -5.26 12.17 0.98
N VAL A 40 -4.00 12.49 1.25
CA VAL A 40 -3.24 13.52 0.54
C VAL A 40 -2.56 12.96 -0.70
N THR A 41 -1.91 11.80 -0.56
CA THR A 41 -1.14 11.20 -1.66
C THR A 41 -2.01 10.51 -2.71
N THR A 42 -3.22 10.09 -2.32
CA THR A 42 -4.18 9.38 -3.16
C THR A 42 -5.62 9.89 -2.88
N PRO A 43 -5.96 11.14 -3.24
CA PRO A 43 -7.23 11.75 -2.86
C PRO A 43 -8.47 10.96 -3.32
N GLY A 44 -9.43 10.79 -2.41
CA GLY A 44 -10.68 10.06 -2.66
C GLY A 44 -10.64 8.56 -2.31
N VAL A 45 -9.51 8.06 -1.78
CA VAL A 45 -9.50 6.72 -1.16
C VAL A 45 -10.34 6.69 0.12
N TYR A 46 -10.98 5.55 0.37
CA TYR A 46 -11.76 5.33 1.60
C TYR A 46 -10.90 5.07 2.85
N MET A 47 -9.57 5.01 2.70
CA MET A 47 -8.67 4.80 3.83
C MET A 47 -8.41 6.10 4.57
N GLU A 48 -9.29 6.43 5.51
CA GLU A 48 -9.21 7.60 6.37
C GLU A 48 -8.27 7.34 7.57
N MET A 49 -6.99 7.14 7.28
CA MET A 49 -5.94 6.89 8.26
C MET A 49 -4.94 8.06 8.24
N PRO A 50 -4.44 8.53 9.40
CA PRO A 50 -3.50 9.65 9.46
C PRO A 50 -2.16 9.42 8.74
N GLY A 51 -1.87 8.18 8.34
CA GLY A 51 -0.61 7.77 7.74
C GLY A 51 0.48 7.52 8.79
N VAL A 52 1.70 7.31 8.30
CA VAL A 52 2.92 7.09 9.09
C VAL A 52 3.97 8.09 8.62
N PRO A 53 4.04 9.31 9.21
CA PRO A 53 4.94 10.37 8.75
C PRO A 53 6.42 10.01 8.90
N ASP A 54 6.78 9.34 10.00
CA ASP A 54 8.15 8.89 10.24
C ASP A 54 8.57 7.86 9.18
N GLU A 55 9.64 8.18 8.46
CA GLU A 55 10.10 7.33 7.35
C GLU A 55 10.65 6.00 7.83
N ALA A 56 11.38 5.98 8.95
CA ALA A 56 11.96 4.74 9.47
C ALA A 56 10.85 3.77 9.93
N GLU A 57 9.84 4.28 10.63
CA GLU A 57 8.65 3.50 11.03
C GLU A 57 7.91 2.97 9.81
N ARG A 58 7.67 3.81 8.80
CA ARG A 58 6.98 3.41 7.57
C ARG A 58 7.74 2.34 6.79
N VAL A 59 9.06 2.46 6.68
CA VAL A 59 9.93 1.44 6.06
C VAL A 59 9.87 0.13 6.86
N ASN A 60 9.87 0.19 8.19
CA ASN A 60 9.73 -1.00 9.04
C ASN A 60 8.38 -1.70 8.86
N VAL A 61 7.28 -0.95 8.72
CA VAL A 61 5.96 -1.51 8.38
C VAL A 61 6.01 -2.23 7.03
N ILE A 62 6.61 -1.62 6.00
CA ILE A 62 6.75 -2.23 4.67
C ILE A 62 7.62 -3.48 4.72
N ALA A 63 8.72 -3.45 5.48
CA ALA A 63 9.58 -4.60 5.71
C ALA A 63 8.82 -5.75 6.39
N TYR A 64 7.97 -5.45 7.38
CA TYR A 64 7.10 -6.44 8.00
C TYR A 64 6.06 -7.00 7.01
N LEU A 65 5.37 -6.16 6.24
CA LEU A 65 4.41 -6.62 5.22
C LEU A 65 5.05 -7.54 4.18
N ARG A 66 6.35 -7.34 3.88
CA ARG A 66 7.13 -8.23 3.01
C ARG A 66 7.34 -9.61 3.63
N THR A 67 7.57 -9.73 4.93
CA THR A 67 7.77 -11.04 5.60
C THR A 67 6.51 -11.89 5.61
N LEU A 68 5.32 -11.28 5.47
CA LEU A 68 4.03 -11.98 5.36
C LEU A 68 3.76 -12.60 3.97
N SER A 69 4.78 -12.70 3.11
CA SER A 69 4.69 -13.33 1.80
C SER A 69 5.47 -14.64 1.78
N ASP A 70 4.86 -15.72 1.27
CA ASP A 70 5.55 -16.99 1.02
C ASP A 70 6.62 -16.86 -0.07
N LYS A 71 6.50 -15.84 -0.92
CA LYS A 71 7.47 -15.45 -1.96
C LYS A 71 7.73 -13.95 -1.86
N PRO A 72 8.63 -13.50 -0.98
CA PRO A 72 8.85 -12.09 -0.76
C PRO A 72 9.55 -11.45 -1.97
N SER A 73 9.09 -10.27 -2.37
CA SER A 73 9.74 -9.46 -3.42
C SER A 73 11.19 -9.15 -3.03
N PRO A 74 12.17 -9.09 -3.97
CA PRO A 74 13.53 -8.65 -3.65
C PRO A 74 13.50 -7.25 -3.03
N LEU A 75 14.45 -6.94 -2.13
CA LEU A 75 14.63 -5.57 -1.66
C LEU A 75 15.41 -4.77 -2.73
N PRO A 76 15.08 -3.48 -2.93
CA PRO A 76 15.86 -2.60 -3.81
C PRO A 76 17.25 -2.31 -3.25
#